data_AF-A0A835SY21-F1
#
_entry.id   AF-A0A835SY21-F1
#
_cell.length_a   1.000
_cell.length_b   1.000
_cell.length_c   1.000
_cell.angle_alpha   90.00
_cell.angle_beta   90.00
_cell.angle_gamma   90.00
#
_symmetry.space_group_name_H-M   'P 1'
#
loop_
_entity.id
_entity.type
_entity.pdbx_description
1 polymer ?
#
loop_
_entity_poly.entity_id
_entity_poly.type
_entity_poly.pdbx_seq_one_letter_code
_entity_poly.pdbx_strand_id
1 'polypeptide(L)'
;MLHDLIELREISKYGEGHKSLFAKADLPAGTCVWWYGEDDVALLCYSRKQIQAHGQRDTLCRFSYMVGHDLYGSTLTPGEDPAWNFNHGCDGNCWYDGDDRVVTKRHVAAGEEITYDYSLTETEASMHAGMVCMCGSARCRGVLDFSTYRDPDWVADNAGHTSSYIAAKTREVGWHHPGVAPGRKLPPRQDPGAAGDDGQQQPVRQPQPQECEAARAAVERGEVPLGLFALRPLARGEVLLYFGGKVVGRGEVLKVQRRTPTMHFIQVAPALWMVPIPGAGSESPDYINHSCDPCCGMLDSVTVVAMRDIAEGEELTIDYGSVMDESIEDTGLESFDCTCGAANCRRRVTPRDYQLPSVRQRCAGHFPPYMRARLAAVEAAEVAAEAAGAAAGGGR
;
A
#
# COMPACT_ATOMS: atom_id res chain seq x y z
N MET A 1 -16.35 -5.77 2.78
CA MET A 1 -17.55 -6.01 3.62
C MET A 1 -17.78 -4.95 4.67
N LEU A 2 -19.00 -4.40 4.71
CA LEU A 2 -19.45 -3.46 5.74
C LEU A 2 -20.05 -4.21 6.95
N HIS A 3 -19.77 -3.79 8.18
CA HIS A 3 -20.34 -4.43 9.37
C HIS A 3 -21.86 -4.22 9.46
N ASP A 4 -22.59 -5.24 9.92
CA ASP A 4 -24.05 -5.21 10.12
C ASP A 4 -24.57 -4.08 11.04
N LEU A 5 -23.70 -3.49 11.86
CA LEU A 5 -24.02 -2.39 12.77
C LEU A 5 -23.91 -1.03 12.07
N ILE A 6 -23.54 -1.01 10.79
CA ILE A 6 -23.48 0.18 9.97
C ILE A 6 -24.63 0.15 8.96
N GLU A 7 -25.21 1.31 8.67
CA GLU A 7 -26.19 1.48 7.61
C GLU A 7 -25.85 2.66 6.71
N LEU A 8 -26.28 2.54 5.46
CA LEU A 8 -26.25 3.59 4.48
C LEU A 8 -27.54 4.41 4.56
N ARG A 9 -27.42 5.72 4.73
CA ARG A 9 -28.55 6.66 4.69
C ARG A 9 -28.31 7.74 3.63
N GLU A 10 -29.39 8.22 3.01
CA GLU A 10 -29.33 9.41 2.17
C GLU A 10 -29.33 10.66 3.04
N ILE A 11 -28.49 11.64 2.70
CA ILE A 11 -28.30 12.90 3.40
C ILE A 11 -28.21 14.06 2.42
N SER A 12 -28.65 15.23 2.83
CA SER A 12 -28.58 16.46 2.01
C SER A 12 -27.33 17.30 2.25
N LYS A 13 -26.50 16.94 3.25
CA LYS A 13 -25.30 17.68 3.68
C LYS A 13 -24.35 18.01 2.54
N TYR A 14 -24.25 17.13 1.55
CA TYR A 14 -23.32 17.27 0.41
C TYR A 14 -24.07 17.36 -0.94
N GLY A 15 -25.34 17.74 -0.91
CA GLY A 15 -26.23 17.80 -2.08
C GLY A 15 -27.29 16.70 -2.10
N GLU A 16 -28.27 16.83 -3.00
CA GLU A 16 -29.34 15.84 -3.18
C GLU A 16 -28.78 14.50 -3.64
N GLY A 17 -29.33 13.39 -3.13
CA GLY A 17 -28.90 12.04 -3.50
C GLY A 17 -27.59 11.59 -2.84
N HIS A 18 -26.96 12.41 -1.99
CA HIS A 18 -25.72 12.01 -1.32
C HIS A 18 -25.99 10.96 -0.25
N LYS A 19 -25.09 9.99 -0.08
CA LYS A 19 -25.23 8.95 0.94
C LYS A 19 -24.09 9.00 1.95
N SER A 20 -24.34 8.49 3.13
CA SER A 20 -23.32 8.34 4.18
C SER A 20 -23.61 7.15 5.06
N LEU A 21 -22.57 6.69 5.74
CA LEU A 21 -22.62 5.57 6.65
C LEU A 21 -22.91 6.06 8.08
N PHE A 22 -23.73 5.32 8.82
CA PHE A 22 -24.13 5.66 10.19
C PHE A 22 -24.09 4.45 11.09
N ALA A 23 -23.75 4.67 12.37
CA ALA A 23 -23.84 3.64 13.39
C ALA A 23 -25.31 3.34 13.72
N LYS A 24 -25.69 2.06 13.77
CA LYS A 24 -27.03 1.60 14.22
C LYS A 24 -27.12 1.51 15.75
N ALA A 25 -25.98 1.39 16.43
CA ALA A 25 -25.86 1.21 17.87
C ALA A 25 -24.61 1.94 18.37
N ASP A 26 -24.45 2.05 19.69
CA ASP A 26 -23.21 2.55 20.28
C ASP A 26 -22.05 1.59 19.96
N LEU A 27 -20.96 2.14 19.43
CA LEU A 27 -19.76 1.39 19.05
C LEU A 27 -18.60 1.81 19.96
N PRO A 28 -18.05 0.89 20.79
CA PRO A 28 -16.81 1.15 21.51
C PRO A 28 -15.64 1.45 20.57
N ALA A 29 -14.58 2.08 21.09
CA ALA A 29 -13.33 2.25 20.35
C ALA A 29 -12.74 0.88 19.94
N GLY A 30 -12.12 0.81 18.77
CA GLY A 30 -11.55 -0.42 18.20
C GLY A 30 -12.57 -1.37 17.56
N THR A 31 -13.83 -0.95 17.42
CA THR A 31 -14.87 -1.76 16.75
C THR A 31 -14.61 -1.75 15.25
N CYS A 32 -14.52 -2.93 14.63
CA CYS A 32 -14.40 -3.05 13.18
C CYS A 32 -15.71 -2.60 12.50
N VAL A 33 -15.63 -1.64 11.59
CA VAL A 33 -16.80 -1.11 10.87
C VAL A 33 -16.81 -1.55 9.41
N TRP A 34 -15.64 -1.88 8.86
CA TRP A 34 -15.45 -2.44 7.53
C TRP A 34 -14.20 -3.31 7.51
N TRP A 35 -14.25 -4.39 6.75
CA TRP A 35 -13.10 -5.24 6.46
C TRP A 35 -13.17 -5.84 5.06
N TYR A 36 -12.04 -6.28 4.52
CA TYR A 36 -11.99 -7.07 3.29
C TYR A 36 -12.35 -8.53 3.59
N GLY A 37 -13.46 -9.00 3.03
CA GLY A 37 -13.95 -10.38 3.18
C GLY A 37 -13.23 -11.37 2.25
N GLU A 38 -13.18 -12.65 2.64
CA GLU A 38 -12.59 -13.72 1.82
C GLU A 38 -13.33 -13.94 0.48
N ASP A 39 -14.62 -13.58 0.43
CA ASP A 39 -15.52 -13.66 -0.73
C ASP A 39 -15.75 -12.30 -1.43
N ASP A 40 -15.03 -11.23 -1.05
CA ASP A 40 -15.28 -9.90 -1.59
C ASP A 40 -15.00 -9.77 -3.09
N VAL A 41 -15.80 -8.94 -3.75
CA VAL A 41 -15.56 -8.49 -5.12
C VAL A 41 -14.24 -7.76 -5.13
N ALA A 42 -13.34 -8.26 -5.97
CA ALA A 42 -11.99 -7.78 -5.94
C ALA A 42 -11.85 -6.32 -6.43
N LEU A 43 -11.15 -5.52 -5.62
CA LEU A 43 -10.92 -4.08 -5.79
C LEU A 43 -10.18 -3.85 -7.09
N LEU A 44 -10.77 -3.04 -7.97
CA LEU A 44 -10.16 -2.68 -9.23
C LEU A 44 -9.22 -1.49 -8.99
N CYS A 45 -7.95 -1.65 -9.33
CA CYS A 45 -6.98 -0.56 -9.26
C CYS A 45 -6.65 -0.05 -10.66
N TYR A 46 -6.55 1.26 -10.79
CA TYR A 46 -6.26 1.95 -12.04
C TYR A 46 -5.17 2.98 -11.84
N SER A 47 -4.37 3.22 -12.86
CA SER A 47 -3.54 4.42 -12.97
C SER A 47 -4.37 5.66 -13.29
N ARG A 48 -3.81 6.85 -13.05
CA ARG A 48 -4.46 8.11 -13.44
C ARG A 48 -4.77 8.15 -14.94
N LYS A 49 -3.83 7.69 -15.76
CA LYS A 49 -4.00 7.62 -17.22
C LYS A 49 -5.15 6.72 -17.61
N GLN A 50 -5.27 5.54 -16.99
CA GLN A 50 -6.39 4.62 -17.24
C GLN A 50 -7.73 5.23 -16.85
N ILE A 51 -7.82 5.85 -15.67
CA ILE A 51 -9.04 6.54 -15.23
C ILE A 51 -9.43 7.64 -16.23
N GLN A 52 -8.47 8.48 -16.62
CA GLN A 52 -8.71 9.60 -17.54
C GLN A 52 -9.17 9.16 -18.93
N ALA A 53 -8.68 8.00 -19.41
CA ALA A 53 -9.07 7.42 -20.67
C ALA A 53 -10.41 6.66 -20.63
N HIS A 54 -10.96 6.38 -19.44
CA HIS A 54 -12.14 5.56 -19.27
C HIS A 54 -13.45 6.34 -19.52
N GLY A 55 -14.45 5.69 -20.13
CA GLY A 55 -15.76 6.30 -20.39
C GLY A 55 -16.54 6.67 -19.12
N GLN A 56 -16.26 6.01 -18.00
CA GLN A 56 -16.83 6.28 -16.67
C GLN A 56 -15.84 6.99 -15.73
N ARG A 57 -14.95 7.82 -16.27
CA ARG A 57 -13.91 8.52 -15.48
C ARG A 57 -14.44 9.26 -14.27
N ASP A 58 -15.61 9.89 -14.35
CA ASP A 58 -16.15 10.68 -13.24
C ASP A 58 -16.57 9.78 -12.06
N THR A 59 -17.13 8.60 -12.36
CA THR A 59 -17.43 7.58 -11.34
C THR A 59 -16.15 7.05 -10.72
N LEU A 60 -15.16 6.70 -11.55
CA LEU A 60 -13.89 6.17 -11.06
C LEU A 60 -13.15 7.19 -10.20
N CYS A 61 -13.05 8.45 -10.63
CA CYS A 61 -12.48 9.52 -9.84
C CYS A 61 -13.22 9.67 -8.52
N ARG A 62 -14.56 9.79 -8.55
CA ARG A 62 -15.38 10.04 -7.35
C ARG A 62 -15.26 8.94 -6.31
N PHE A 63 -15.26 7.69 -6.73
CA PHE A 63 -15.17 6.52 -5.86
C PHE A 63 -13.78 5.92 -5.97
N SER A 64 -12.77 6.70 -5.58
CA SER A 64 -11.39 6.23 -5.54
C SER A 64 -10.66 6.63 -4.28
N TYR A 65 -9.67 5.84 -3.92
CA TYR A 65 -8.64 6.19 -2.94
C TYR A 65 -7.28 5.69 -3.41
N MET A 66 -6.20 6.34 -2.97
CA MET A 66 -4.84 5.93 -3.36
C MET A 66 -4.41 4.66 -2.63
N VAL A 67 -3.81 3.74 -3.39
CA VAL A 67 -3.14 2.53 -2.90
C VAL A 67 -1.65 2.52 -3.30
N GLY A 68 -1.21 3.53 -4.06
CA GLY A 68 0.16 3.76 -4.52
C GLY A 68 0.29 5.16 -5.14
N HIS A 69 1.49 5.56 -5.57
CA HIS A 69 1.74 6.94 -6.02
C HIS A 69 0.98 7.35 -7.29
N ASP A 70 0.74 6.40 -8.21
CA ASP A 70 -0.18 6.59 -9.34
C ASP A 70 -1.11 5.38 -9.48
N LEU A 71 -1.61 4.87 -8.36
CA LEU A 71 -2.53 3.73 -8.33
C LEU A 71 -3.70 4.00 -7.40
N TYR A 72 -4.91 3.85 -7.94
CA TYR A 72 -6.15 4.21 -7.26
C TYR A 72 -7.09 3.01 -7.26
N GLY A 73 -7.44 2.53 -6.06
CA GLY A 73 -8.51 1.55 -5.88
C GLY A 73 -9.86 2.22 -6.14
N SER A 74 -10.69 1.63 -7.00
CA SER A 74 -11.93 2.25 -7.47
C SER A 74 -13.00 1.23 -7.87
N THR A 75 -14.18 1.71 -8.26
CA THR A 75 -15.33 0.91 -8.69
C THR A 75 -16.10 1.56 -9.83
N LEU A 76 -16.63 0.72 -10.73
CA LEU A 76 -17.58 1.12 -11.77
C LEU A 76 -19.03 1.04 -11.30
N THR A 77 -19.27 0.32 -10.19
CA THR A 77 -20.61 -0.03 -9.66
C THR A 77 -20.70 0.31 -8.15
N PRO A 78 -20.54 1.58 -7.76
CA PRO A 78 -20.53 1.99 -6.34
C PRO A 78 -21.85 1.71 -5.59
N GLY A 79 -22.92 1.36 -6.30
CA GLY A 79 -24.19 0.94 -5.69
C GLY A 79 -24.23 -0.50 -5.19
N GLU A 80 -23.27 -1.34 -5.59
CA GLU A 80 -23.22 -2.76 -5.19
C GLU A 80 -22.58 -2.96 -3.81
N ASP A 81 -21.68 -2.06 -3.40
CA ASP A 81 -21.06 -2.08 -2.07
C ASP A 81 -21.27 -0.73 -1.37
N PRO A 82 -22.05 -0.70 -0.26
CA PRO A 82 -22.28 0.54 0.49
C PRO A 82 -21.00 1.16 1.06
N ALA A 83 -19.92 0.40 1.22
CA ALA A 83 -18.65 0.89 1.76
C ALA A 83 -18.03 2.03 0.93
N TRP A 84 -18.35 2.15 -0.36
CA TRP A 84 -17.92 3.29 -1.20
C TRP A 84 -18.47 4.66 -0.76
N ASN A 85 -19.29 4.70 0.29
CA ASN A 85 -19.90 5.91 0.83
C ASN A 85 -19.33 6.32 2.20
N PHE A 86 -18.14 5.82 2.59
CA PHE A 86 -17.39 6.43 3.68
C PHE A 86 -17.08 7.89 3.34
N ASN A 87 -17.53 8.80 4.20
CA ASN A 87 -17.30 10.22 4.00
C ASN A 87 -16.11 10.74 4.81
N HIS A 88 -15.58 11.85 4.33
CA HIS A 88 -14.48 12.54 4.96
C HIS A 88 -14.91 13.22 6.27
N GLY A 89 -14.09 13.04 7.32
CA GLY A 89 -14.09 13.88 8.51
C GLY A 89 -12.67 14.32 8.86
N CYS A 90 -12.40 15.63 8.97
CA CYS A 90 -11.07 16.12 9.39
C CYS A 90 -10.71 15.66 10.82
N ASP A 91 -11.71 15.42 11.65
CA ASP A 91 -11.59 14.76 12.95
C ASP A 91 -12.50 13.53 12.96
N GLY A 92 -12.25 12.63 12.00
CA GLY A 92 -13.03 11.43 11.77
C GLY A 92 -13.05 10.50 12.99
N ASN A 93 -14.13 9.73 13.13
CA ASN A 93 -14.30 8.80 14.23
C ASN A 93 -13.79 7.39 13.95
N CYS A 94 -13.30 7.14 12.73
CA CYS A 94 -12.68 5.90 12.30
C CYS A 94 -11.31 6.14 11.67
N TRP A 95 -10.51 5.08 11.63
CA TRP A 95 -9.18 5.04 11.02
C TRP A 95 -8.86 3.63 10.50
N TYR A 96 -7.73 3.48 9.80
CA TYR A 96 -7.33 2.20 9.24
C TYR A 96 -6.68 1.32 10.33
N ASP A 97 -6.85 0.01 10.19
CA ASP A 97 -6.13 -1.00 10.96
C ASP A 97 -5.57 -2.01 9.96
N GLY A 98 -4.39 -1.69 9.41
CA GLY A 98 -3.91 -2.31 8.17
C GLY A 98 -4.67 -1.82 6.92
N ASP A 99 -4.40 -2.45 5.78
CA ASP A 99 -5.06 -2.13 4.51
C ASP A 99 -6.40 -2.85 4.33
N ASP A 100 -6.70 -3.83 5.18
CA ASP A 100 -7.86 -4.70 5.07
C ASP A 100 -9.00 -4.31 6.02
N ARG A 101 -8.85 -3.29 6.88
CA ARG A 101 -9.86 -2.93 7.89
C ARG A 101 -9.94 -1.44 8.18
N VAL A 102 -11.14 -1.02 8.57
CA VAL A 102 -11.42 0.27 9.20
C VAL A 102 -12.07 0.01 10.55
N VAL A 103 -11.55 0.64 11.59
CA VAL A 103 -12.02 0.50 12.98
C VAL A 103 -12.34 1.86 13.59
N THR A 104 -13.18 1.89 14.61
CA THR A 104 -13.49 3.12 15.35
C THR A 104 -12.26 3.60 16.15
N LYS A 105 -11.91 4.88 16.03
CA LYS A 105 -10.83 5.55 16.79
C LYS A 105 -11.24 5.87 18.23
N ARG A 106 -12.54 6.05 18.45
CA ARG A 106 -13.16 6.39 19.74
C ARG A 106 -14.53 5.74 19.85
N HIS A 107 -15.21 5.94 20.97
CA HIS A 107 -16.64 5.64 21.06
C HIS A 107 -17.42 6.44 19.99
N VAL A 108 -18.35 5.77 19.31
CA VAL A 108 -19.26 6.34 18.31
C VAL A 108 -20.69 6.08 18.76
N ALA A 109 -21.49 7.13 18.90
CA ALA A 109 -22.85 6.98 19.40
C ALA A 109 -23.79 6.38 18.33
N ALA A 110 -24.86 5.71 18.77
CA ALA A 110 -25.92 5.28 17.86
C ALA A 110 -26.47 6.48 17.06
N GLY A 111 -26.54 6.33 15.74
CA GLY A 111 -26.98 7.37 14.82
C GLY A 111 -25.92 8.39 14.42
N GLU A 112 -24.68 8.31 14.93
CA GLU A 112 -23.55 9.14 14.50
C GLU A 112 -23.04 8.72 13.11
N GLU A 113 -22.61 9.70 12.30
CA GLU A 113 -22.04 9.48 10.96
C GLU A 113 -20.66 8.82 11.08
N ILE A 114 -20.43 7.73 10.35
CA ILE A 114 -19.14 7.06 10.25
C ILE A 114 -18.26 7.80 9.25
N THR A 115 -17.14 8.32 9.71
CA THR A 115 -16.20 9.09 8.88
C THR A 115 -14.75 8.79 9.24
N TYR A 116 -13.84 8.94 8.28
CA TYR A 116 -12.41 8.95 8.52
C TYR A 116 -11.74 10.12 7.80
N ASP A 117 -10.53 10.49 8.22
CA ASP A 117 -9.75 11.48 7.51
C ASP A 117 -9.18 10.88 6.23
N TYR A 118 -9.64 11.33 5.05
CA TYR A 118 -9.12 10.85 3.76
C TYR A 118 -7.59 10.97 3.62
N SER A 119 -6.92 11.83 4.38
CA SER A 119 -5.44 11.89 4.38
C SER A 119 -4.79 10.63 4.95
N LEU A 120 -5.57 9.72 5.54
CA LEU A 120 -5.15 8.36 5.90
C LEU A 120 -4.90 7.48 4.66
N THR A 121 -5.41 7.85 3.48
CA THR A 121 -5.20 7.13 2.22
C THR A 121 -4.59 8.00 1.12
N GLU A 122 -4.81 9.32 1.15
CA GLU A 122 -4.48 10.23 0.06
C GLU A 122 -3.16 11.01 0.24
N THR A 123 -2.53 11.37 -0.89
CA THR A 123 -1.45 12.37 -0.97
C THR A 123 -1.87 13.51 -1.90
N GLU A 124 -0.98 14.48 -2.14
CA GLU A 124 -1.21 15.57 -3.09
C GLU A 124 -1.44 15.07 -4.52
N ALA A 125 -1.05 13.83 -4.83
CA ALA A 125 -1.37 13.14 -6.06
C ALA A 125 -2.80 12.58 -6.11
N SER A 126 -3.67 12.88 -5.15
CA SER A 126 -5.06 12.44 -5.14
C SER A 126 -5.85 12.92 -6.36
N MET A 127 -6.87 12.17 -6.76
CA MET A 127 -7.91 12.64 -7.69
C MET A 127 -8.84 13.67 -7.06
N HIS A 128 -8.83 13.76 -5.73
CA HIS A 128 -9.72 14.59 -4.93
C HIS A 128 -9.04 15.89 -4.47
N ALA A 129 -7.77 16.11 -4.81
CA ALA A 129 -7.01 17.26 -4.34
C ALA A 129 -7.73 18.57 -4.70
N GLY A 130 -7.91 19.44 -3.71
CA GLY A 130 -8.71 20.66 -3.83
C GLY A 130 -10.18 20.50 -3.43
N MET A 131 -10.61 19.33 -2.92
CA MET A 131 -11.97 19.12 -2.42
C MET A 131 -12.29 20.07 -1.26
N VAL A 132 -13.43 20.76 -1.37
CA VAL A 132 -13.97 21.61 -0.29
C VAL A 132 -14.63 20.73 0.77
N CYS A 133 -14.12 20.79 1.99
CA CYS A 133 -14.58 20.02 3.12
C CYS A 133 -15.80 20.67 3.79
N MET A 134 -16.86 19.88 3.96
CA MET A 134 -18.09 20.29 4.64
C MET A 134 -18.34 19.48 5.93
N CYS A 135 -17.28 18.96 6.57
CA CYS A 135 -17.42 18.04 7.69
C CYS A 135 -18.06 18.67 8.93
N GLY A 136 -17.85 19.97 9.15
CA GLY A 136 -18.38 20.73 10.29
C GLY A 136 -17.59 20.59 11.60
N SER A 137 -16.44 19.89 11.59
CA SER A 137 -15.56 19.77 12.74
C SER A 137 -14.92 21.11 13.12
N ALA A 138 -14.65 21.32 14.41
CA ALA A 138 -13.84 22.45 14.89
C ALA A 138 -12.39 22.41 14.37
N ARG A 139 -11.91 21.24 13.93
CA ARG A 139 -10.60 21.03 13.28
C ARG A 139 -10.72 20.92 11.76
N CYS A 140 -11.77 21.48 11.15
CA CYS A 140 -11.96 21.44 9.70
C CYS A 140 -10.84 22.18 8.97
N ARG A 141 -10.24 21.53 7.96
CA ARG A 141 -9.19 22.12 7.11
C ARG A 141 -9.72 23.02 5.99
N GLY A 142 -11.03 23.03 5.75
CA GLY A 142 -11.67 23.82 4.70
C GLY A 142 -11.46 23.24 3.30
N VAL A 143 -10.21 23.17 2.82
CA VAL A 143 -9.87 22.55 1.52
C VAL A 143 -8.84 21.45 1.75
N LEU A 144 -9.04 20.28 1.13
CA LEU A 144 -8.16 19.14 1.28
C LEU A 144 -7.10 19.14 0.17
N ASP A 145 -5.84 19.40 0.55
CA ASP A 145 -4.68 19.28 -0.35
C ASP A 145 -3.94 17.93 -0.21
N PHE A 146 -4.29 17.17 0.84
CA PHE A 146 -3.70 15.87 1.19
C PHE A 146 -2.18 15.88 1.42
N SER A 147 -1.64 17.01 1.85
CA SER A 147 -0.23 17.13 2.26
C SER A 147 0.00 16.85 3.75
N THR A 148 -1.05 16.55 4.53
CA THR A 148 -0.97 16.46 6.00
C THR A 148 -0.18 15.28 6.53
N TYR A 149 0.15 14.28 5.71
CA TYR A 149 1.13 13.25 6.08
C TYR A 149 2.55 13.82 6.29
N ARG A 150 2.76 15.11 5.95
CA ARG A 150 3.98 15.87 6.24
C ARG A 150 3.91 16.65 7.56
N ASP A 151 2.76 16.69 8.22
CA ASP A 151 2.60 17.36 9.51
C ASP A 151 2.91 16.36 10.65
N PRO A 152 3.96 16.61 11.47
CA PRO A 152 4.35 15.69 12.53
C PRO A 152 3.27 15.45 13.58
N ASP A 153 2.43 16.44 13.87
CA ASP A 153 1.39 16.31 14.89
C ASP A 153 0.24 15.43 14.37
N TRP A 154 -0.16 15.63 13.11
CA TRP A 154 -1.13 14.75 12.44
C TRP A 154 -0.61 13.32 12.33
N VAL A 155 0.67 13.18 11.98
CA VAL A 155 1.33 11.89 11.85
C VAL A 155 1.38 11.18 13.21
N ALA A 156 1.53 11.91 14.31
CA ALA A 156 1.43 11.38 15.69
C ALA A 156 0.03 10.96 16.11
N ASP A 157 -0.98 11.76 15.77
CA ASP A 157 -2.36 11.47 16.11
C ASP A 157 -2.93 10.24 15.37
N ASN A 158 -2.25 9.77 14.31
CA ASN A 158 -2.69 8.67 13.44
C ASN A 158 -1.63 7.56 13.29
N ALA A 159 -0.63 7.53 14.17
CA ALA A 159 0.45 6.56 14.15
C ALA A 159 -0.05 5.11 14.13
N GLY A 160 0.33 4.35 13.11
CA GLY A 160 -0.08 2.95 12.95
C GLY A 160 -1.50 2.74 12.41
N HIS A 161 -2.22 3.81 12.09
CA HIS A 161 -3.63 3.77 11.69
C HIS A 161 -3.93 4.46 10.36
N THR A 162 -2.94 4.49 9.48
CA THR A 162 -3.04 4.93 8.08
C THR A 162 -3.02 3.71 7.16
N SER A 163 -3.35 3.90 5.88
CA SER A 163 -2.98 2.91 4.87
C SER A 163 -1.46 2.69 4.85
N SER A 164 -1.05 1.53 4.35
CA SER A 164 0.35 1.18 4.18
C SER A 164 1.08 2.13 3.25
N TYR A 165 0.37 2.65 2.24
CA TYR A 165 0.85 3.69 1.34
C TYR A 165 1.21 4.97 2.10
N ILE A 166 0.29 5.52 2.90
CA ILE A 166 0.58 6.75 3.68
C ILE A 166 1.64 6.50 4.76
N ALA A 167 1.68 5.31 5.36
CA ALA A 167 2.76 4.93 6.25
C ALA A 167 4.14 4.91 5.56
N ALA A 168 4.21 4.61 4.26
CA ALA A 168 5.44 4.75 3.48
C ALA A 168 5.76 6.23 3.22
N LYS A 169 4.77 7.03 2.82
CA LYS A 169 4.95 8.46 2.53
C LYS A 169 5.43 9.27 3.73
N THR A 170 4.92 9.01 4.92
CA THR A 170 5.38 9.65 6.17
C THR A 170 6.86 9.38 6.43
N ARG A 171 7.35 8.15 6.17
CA ARG A 171 8.76 7.79 6.32
C ARG A 171 9.66 8.50 5.32
N GLU A 172 9.22 8.70 4.08
CA GLU A 172 9.98 9.42 3.06
C GLU A 172 10.29 10.86 3.46
N VAL A 173 9.36 11.51 4.16
CA VAL A 173 9.50 12.91 4.60
C VAL A 173 10.17 13.04 5.97
N GLY A 174 10.75 11.95 6.49
CA GLY A 174 11.53 11.92 7.72
C GLY A 174 10.70 11.74 9.01
N TRP A 175 9.39 11.47 8.89
CA TRP A 175 8.56 11.16 10.04
C TRP A 175 8.51 9.64 10.26
N HIS A 176 9.05 9.21 11.40
CA HIS A 176 9.05 7.81 11.79
C HIS A 176 8.12 7.63 13.00
N HIS A 177 6.98 6.96 12.83
CA HIS A 177 6.11 6.63 13.97
C HIS A 177 6.35 5.24 14.53
N PRO A 178 6.56 5.12 15.85
CA PRO A 178 6.75 3.86 16.55
C PRO A 178 5.39 3.25 16.93
N GLY A 179 4.53 2.98 15.95
CA GLY A 179 3.51 1.90 16.03
C GLY A 179 4.15 0.51 15.99
N VAL A 180 5.47 0.47 15.83
CA VAL A 180 6.36 -0.57 16.34
C VAL A 180 7.35 0.14 17.28
N ALA A 181 7.30 -0.11 18.59
CA ALA A 181 8.16 0.56 19.59
C ALA A 181 8.95 -0.49 20.41
N PRO A 182 10.16 -0.20 20.98
CA PRO A 182 10.34 0.92 21.91
C PRO A 182 11.69 1.67 21.95
N GLY A 183 11.62 2.97 22.29
CA GLY A 183 12.50 3.58 23.30
C GLY A 183 13.62 4.54 22.87
N ARG A 184 13.33 5.85 22.80
CA ARG A 184 14.18 6.95 23.31
C ARG A 184 13.45 8.29 23.26
N LYS A 185 13.61 9.11 24.31
CA LYS A 185 13.15 10.52 24.35
C LYS A 185 14.07 11.38 23.49
N LEU A 186 13.49 12.36 22.79
CA LEU A 186 14.21 13.38 22.02
C LEU A 186 14.21 14.73 22.75
N PRO A 187 15.22 15.59 22.50
CA PRO A 187 15.48 16.82 23.25
C PRO A 187 14.52 17.96 22.87
N PRO A 188 14.48 19.08 23.64
CA PRO A 188 13.53 20.15 23.38
C PRO A 188 13.92 20.98 22.14
N ARG A 189 12.91 21.42 21.38
CA ARG A 189 13.02 22.31 20.19
C ARG A 189 13.60 23.68 20.58
N GLN A 190 14.42 24.25 19.69
CA GLN A 190 14.70 25.69 19.63
C GLN A 190 13.87 26.29 18.48
N ASP A 191 13.16 27.38 18.75
CA ASP A 191 12.34 28.10 17.78
C ASP A 191 13.19 28.86 16.75
N PRO A 192 12.85 28.79 15.44
CA PRO A 192 13.38 29.73 14.46
C PRO A 192 12.29 30.72 14.04
N GLY A 193 12.29 31.89 14.67
CA GLY A 193 11.71 33.10 14.11
C GLY A 193 12.82 34.09 13.77
N ALA A 194 13.11 34.32 12.48
CA ALA A 194 13.67 35.57 11.92
C ALA A 194 13.89 35.49 10.39
N ALA A 195 13.20 36.38 9.65
CA ALA A 195 13.51 37.04 8.36
C ALA A 195 13.88 36.18 7.11
N GLY A 196 13.10 36.19 6.02
CA GLY A 196 13.06 37.20 4.93
C GLY A 196 13.88 36.66 3.73
N ASP A 197 13.68 36.89 2.43
CA ASP A 197 12.82 37.70 1.55
C ASP A 197 12.97 37.11 0.11
N ASP A 198 11.94 37.28 -0.71
CA ASP A 198 11.85 37.29 -2.19
C ASP A 198 12.80 36.46 -3.08
N GLY A 199 12.24 35.43 -3.73
CA GLY A 199 12.82 34.78 -4.91
C GLY A 199 11.74 34.19 -5.82
N GLN A 200 11.51 34.81 -6.98
CA GLN A 200 10.63 34.31 -8.04
C GLN A 200 11.03 32.88 -8.44
N GLN A 201 10.21 31.89 -8.05
CA GLN A 201 10.36 30.52 -8.51
C GLN A 201 9.89 30.42 -9.96
N GLN A 202 10.79 30.04 -10.86
CA GLN A 202 10.43 29.63 -12.21
C GLN A 202 9.53 28.38 -12.14
N PRO A 203 8.52 28.26 -13.00
CA PRO A 203 7.66 27.09 -13.02
C PRO A 203 8.48 25.85 -13.37
N VAL A 204 8.52 24.90 -12.42
CA VAL A 204 9.12 23.59 -12.64
C VAL A 204 8.34 22.90 -13.77
N ARG A 205 9.01 22.65 -14.89
CA ARG A 205 8.46 21.87 -16.02
C ARG A 205 8.11 20.48 -15.50
N GLN A 206 6.83 20.15 -15.45
CA GLN A 206 6.39 18.78 -15.21
C GLN A 206 6.76 17.94 -16.45
N PRO A 207 7.53 16.84 -16.30
CA PRO A 207 7.87 15.99 -17.43
C PRO A 207 6.62 15.33 -18.02
N GLN A 208 6.63 15.13 -19.33
CA GLN A 208 5.56 14.45 -20.05
C GLN A 208 5.58 12.95 -19.69
N PRO A 209 4.44 12.24 -19.61
CA PRO A 209 4.37 10.82 -19.19
C PRO A 209 5.26 9.85 -19.99
N GLN A 210 5.64 10.22 -21.21
CA GLN A 210 6.51 9.46 -22.12
C GLN A 210 8.00 9.56 -21.72
N GLU A 211 8.36 10.60 -20.97
CA GLU A 211 9.70 10.83 -20.42
C GLU A 211 9.90 10.07 -19.08
N CYS A 212 8.86 9.41 -18.56
CA CYS A 212 8.84 8.73 -17.25
C CYS A 212 8.95 7.19 -17.32
N GLU A 213 9.16 6.58 -18.49
CA GLU A 213 9.44 5.14 -18.57
C GLU A 213 10.89 4.87 -18.13
N ALA A 214 11.09 4.58 -16.84
CA ALA A 214 12.39 4.19 -16.29
C ALA A 214 12.86 2.83 -16.84
N ALA A 215 11.92 1.99 -17.28
CA ALA A 215 12.18 0.65 -17.79
C ALA A 215 11.17 0.22 -18.86
N ARG A 216 11.59 -0.74 -19.69
CA ARG A 216 10.72 -1.42 -20.66
C ARG A 216 10.88 -2.93 -20.57
N ALA A 217 9.84 -3.66 -20.97
CA ALA A 217 9.93 -5.10 -21.19
C ALA A 217 10.75 -5.38 -22.46
N ALA A 218 11.73 -6.28 -22.38
CA ALA A 218 12.52 -6.74 -23.51
C ALA A 218 12.88 -8.23 -23.38
N VAL A 219 13.22 -8.86 -24.51
CA VAL A 219 13.76 -10.23 -24.55
C VAL A 219 15.26 -10.13 -24.80
N GLU A 220 16.09 -10.57 -23.86
CA GLU A 220 17.52 -10.71 -24.11
C GLU A 220 17.84 -12.14 -24.59
N ARG A 221 17.74 -12.34 -25.91
CA ARG A 221 18.22 -13.51 -26.70
C ARG A 221 17.75 -14.91 -26.26
N GLY A 222 16.85 -15.49 -27.08
CA GLY A 222 16.63 -16.93 -27.23
C GLY A 222 15.75 -17.59 -26.17
N GLU A 223 14.48 -17.85 -26.50
CA GLU A 223 13.51 -18.64 -25.70
C GLU A 223 13.45 -18.39 -24.17
N VAL A 224 13.88 -17.22 -23.68
CA VAL A 224 13.71 -16.78 -22.27
C VAL A 224 12.42 -15.97 -22.13
N PRO A 225 11.64 -16.11 -21.03
CA PRO A 225 10.54 -15.20 -20.71
C PRO A 225 11.01 -13.73 -20.68
N LEU A 226 10.07 -12.81 -20.96
CA LEU A 226 10.29 -11.36 -20.96
C LEU A 226 10.85 -10.87 -19.61
N GLY A 227 11.67 -9.82 -19.63
CA GLY A 227 12.21 -9.15 -18.44
C GLY A 227 12.17 -7.63 -18.57
N LEU A 228 12.27 -6.91 -17.44
CA LEU A 228 12.32 -5.45 -17.40
C LEU A 228 13.75 -4.94 -17.34
N PHE A 229 14.09 -3.97 -18.19
CA PHE A 229 15.46 -3.41 -18.25
C PHE A 229 15.46 -1.90 -18.11
N ALA A 230 16.43 -1.38 -17.37
CA ALA A 230 16.64 0.04 -17.18
C ALA A 230 16.96 0.72 -18.52
N LEU A 231 16.22 1.78 -18.86
CA LEU A 231 16.42 2.55 -20.10
C LEU A 231 17.48 3.66 -19.99
N ARG A 232 17.92 3.92 -18.77
CA ARG A 232 18.93 4.91 -18.39
C ARG A 232 19.50 4.52 -17.04
N PRO A 233 20.57 5.20 -16.56
CA PRO A 233 20.96 5.07 -15.15
C PRO A 233 19.80 5.47 -14.22
N LEU A 234 19.57 4.66 -13.18
CA LEU A 234 18.55 4.87 -12.15
C LEU A 234 19.25 5.01 -10.81
N ALA A 235 18.86 6.01 -10.03
CA ALA A 235 19.48 6.28 -8.73
C ALA A 235 18.88 5.38 -7.63
N ARG A 236 19.67 5.07 -6.61
CA ARG A 236 19.15 4.46 -5.37
C ARG A 236 17.99 5.29 -4.82
N GLY A 237 16.91 4.61 -4.44
CA GLY A 237 15.70 5.23 -3.90
C GLY A 237 14.74 5.77 -4.97
N GLU A 238 15.09 5.67 -6.26
CA GLU A 238 14.21 6.06 -7.35
C GLU A 238 13.04 5.07 -7.48
N VAL A 239 11.81 5.59 -7.62
CA VAL A 239 10.62 4.79 -7.87
C VAL A 239 10.58 4.39 -9.34
N LEU A 240 10.48 3.08 -9.60
CA LEU A 240 10.68 2.52 -10.93
C LEU A 240 9.39 2.09 -11.61
N LEU A 241 8.50 1.46 -10.85
CA LEU A 241 7.23 0.93 -11.34
C LEU A 241 6.23 0.73 -10.21
N TYR A 242 4.97 0.61 -10.60
CA TYR A 242 3.83 0.34 -9.72
C TYR A 242 3.13 -0.90 -10.25
N PHE A 243 2.90 -1.90 -9.41
CA PHE A 243 2.00 -2.98 -9.77
C PHE A 243 0.58 -2.44 -9.86
N GLY A 244 -0.03 -2.55 -11.04
CA GLY A 244 -1.45 -2.31 -11.27
C GLY A 244 -2.23 -3.61 -11.35
N GLY A 245 -3.54 -3.57 -11.14
CA GLY A 245 -4.36 -4.76 -11.26
C GLY A 245 -5.62 -4.76 -10.39
N LYS A 246 -6.12 -5.95 -10.12
CA LYS A 246 -7.29 -6.23 -9.31
C LYS A 246 -6.86 -6.92 -8.01
N VAL A 247 -7.22 -6.38 -6.85
CA VAL A 247 -6.90 -6.99 -5.54
C VAL A 247 -7.98 -7.99 -5.14
N VAL A 248 -7.60 -9.26 -5.05
CA VAL A 248 -8.46 -10.44 -4.86
C VAL A 248 -8.11 -11.18 -3.57
N GLY A 249 -9.11 -11.82 -2.97
CA GLY A 249 -8.89 -12.81 -1.90
C GLY A 249 -8.44 -14.17 -2.45
N ARG A 250 -8.00 -15.06 -1.56
CA ARG A 250 -7.40 -16.37 -1.86
C ARG A 250 -8.20 -17.19 -2.89
N GLY A 251 -9.51 -17.32 -2.66
CA GLY A 251 -10.39 -18.12 -3.52
C GLY A 251 -10.44 -17.64 -4.97
N GLU A 252 -10.33 -16.33 -5.19
CA GLU A 252 -10.38 -15.73 -6.53
C GLU A 252 -9.01 -15.79 -7.22
N VAL A 253 -7.90 -15.63 -6.48
CA VAL A 253 -6.55 -15.86 -7.02
C VAL A 253 -6.43 -17.28 -7.59
N LEU A 254 -6.96 -18.27 -6.88
CA LEU A 254 -6.93 -19.66 -7.32
C LEU A 254 -7.70 -19.88 -8.62
N LYS A 255 -8.84 -19.20 -8.81
CA LYS A 255 -9.58 -19.26 -10.07
C LYS A 255 -8.77 -18.65 -11.22
N VAL A 256 -8.06 -17.55 -10.95
CA VAL A 256 -7.17 -16.91 -11.93
C VAL A 256 -6.01 -17.84 -12.27
N GLN A 257 -5.29 -18.39 -11.28
CA GLN A 257 -4.19 -19.32 -11.49
C GLN A 257 -4.60 -20.57 -12.28
N ARG A 258 -5.79 -21.14 -12.01
CA ARG A 258 -6.30 -22.32 -12.74
C ARG A 258 -6.59 -22.03 -14.22
N ARG A 259 -6.91 -20.77 -14.56
CA ARG A 259 -7.21 -20.34 -15.94
C ARG A 259 -5.96 -19.85 -16.67
N THR A 260 -5.06 -19.20 -15.94
CA THR A 260 -3.83 -18.61 -16.47
C THR A 260 -2.73 -18.93 -15.46
N PRO A 261 -2.01 -20.06 -15.63
CA PRO A 261 -0.98 -20.51 -14.72
C PRO A 261 0.29 -19.67 -14.91
N THR A 262 0.22 -18.40 -14.52
CA THR A 262 1.32 -17.44 -14.52
C THR A 262 1.53 -16.90 -13.11
N MET A 263 2.77 -16.58 -12.77
CA MET A 263 3.14 -15.92 -11.51
C MET A 263 2.94 -14.39 -11.55
N HIS A 264 2.05 -13.89 -12.41
CA HIS A 264 1.70 -12.47 -12.44
C HIS A 264 0.69 -12.19 -11.32
N PHE A 265 1.10 -12.36 -10.07
CA PHE A 265 0.33 -11.91 -8.92
C PHE A 265 1.30 -11.62 -7.78
N ILE A 266 1.01 -10.57 -7.01
CA ILE A 266 1.81 -10.18 -5.85
C ILE A 266 0.90 -10.08 -4.64
N GLN A 267 1.35 -10.55 -3.49
CA GLN A 267 0.59 -10.37 -2.26
C GLN A 267 0.75 -8.92 -1.78
N VAL A 268 -0.38 -8.26 -1.50
CA VAL A 268 -0.39 -6.83 -1.13
C VAL A 268 -0.76 -6.61 0.33
N ALA A 269 -1.43 -7.59 0.96
CA ALA A 269 -1.75 -7.61 2.38
C ALA A 269 -2.03 -9.06 2.82
N PRO A 270 -2.21 -9.35 4.14
CA PRO A 270 -2.60 -10.68 4.60
C PRO A 270 -3.89 -11.13 3.89
N ALA A 271 -3.88 -12.34 3.33
CA ALA A 271 -5.00 -12.91 2.57
C ALA A 271 -5.47 -12.09 1.33
N LEU A 272 -4.68 -11.13 0.84
CA LEU A 272 -4.99 -10.32 -0.35
C LEU A 272 -3.84 -10.30 -1.36
N TRP A 273 -4.18 -10.50 -2.62
CA TRP A 273 -3.23 -10.48 -3.74
C TRP A 273 -3.71 -9.58 -4.85
N MET A 274 -2.80 -8.92 -5.54
CA MET A 274 -3.07 -8.22 -6.78
C MET A 274 -2.83 -9.17 -7.96
N VAL A 275 -3.80 -9.22 -8.88
CA VAL A 275 -3.73 -9.98 -10.15
C VAL A 275 -3.98 -9.04 -11.35
N PRO A 276 -3.47 -9.34 -12.54
CA PRO A 276 -3.77 -8.59 -13.76
C PRO A 276 -5.28 -8.52 -14.02
N ILE A 277 -5.71 -7.41 -14.63
CA ILE A 277 -7.10 -7.26 -15.07
C ILE A 277 -7.29 -8.08 -16.36
N PRO A 278 -8.21 -9.07 -16.39
CA PRO A 278 -8.44 -9.87 -17.59
C PRO A 278 -8.79 -8.99 -18.80
N GLY A 279 -8.08 -9.18 -19.91
CA GLY A 279 -8.34 -8.44 -21.16
C GLY A 279 -7.73 -7.03 -21.23
N ALA A 280 -7.07 -6.54 -20.17
CA ALA A 280 -6.36 -5.25 -20.19
C ALA A 280 -5.00 -5.32 -20.91
N GLY A 281 -4.53 -6.51 -21.27
CA GLY A 281 -3.16 -6.76 -21.71
C GLY A 281 -2.21 -6.93 -20.52
N SER A 282 -1.00 -7.43 -20.76
CA SER A 282 0.07 -7.43 -19.76
C SER A 282 0.66 -6.03 -19.63
N GLU A 283 0.85 -5.57 -18.40
CA GLU A 283 1.49 -4.28 -18.12
C GLU A 283 3.00 -4.49 -17.95
N SER A 284 3.80 -3.43 -18.11
CA SER A 284 5.26 -3.52 -17.91
C SER A 284 5.67 -4.14 -16.56
N PRO A 285 5.03 -3.81 -15.41
CA PRO A 285 5.31 -4.44 -14.11
C PRO A 285 5.18 -5.97 -14.07
N ASP A 286 4.32 -6.57 -14.90
CA ASP A 286 4.10 -8.03 -14.91
C ASP A 286 5.35 -8.80 -15.33
N TYR A 287 6.32 -8.12 -15.96
CA TYR A 287 7.57 -8.70 -16.45
C TYR A 287 8.76 -8.47 -15.52
N ILE A 288 8.56 -7.93 -14.30
CA ILE A 288 9.64 -7.86 -13.33
C ILE A 288 10.01 -9.28 -12.90
N ASN A 289 11.29 -9.63 -12.98
CA ASN A 289 11.75 -10.99 -12.71
C ASN A 289 12.30 -11.17 -11.30
N HIS A 290 12.45 -12.43 -10.91
CA HIS A 290 13.10 -12.81 -9.66
C HIS A 290 14.63 -12.74 -9.77
N SER A 291 15.28 -12.17 -8.75
CA SER A 291 16.69 -12.44 -8.44
C SER A 291 16.88 -12.73 -6.96
N CYS A 292 17.78 -13.66 -6.65
CA CYS A 292 18.25 -13.86 -5.28
C CYS A 292 19.17 -12.70 -4.83
N ASP A 293 19.73 -11.93 -5.77
CA ASP A 293 20.49 -10.71 -5.49
C ASP A 293 19.81 -9.53 -6.21
N PRO A 294 18.65 -9.07 -5.70
CA PRO A 294 17.83 -8.11 -6.43
C PRO A 294 18.45 -6.72 -6.42
N CYS A 295 18.22 -5.97 -7.50
CA CYS A 295 18.53 -4.53 -7.57
C CYS A 295 17.38 -3.66 -7.04
N CYS A 296 16.17 -4.21 -6.97
CA CYS A 296 14.96 -3.51 -6.57
C CYS A 296 14.31 -4.16 -5.34
N GLY A 297 13.51 -3.38 -4.63
CA GLY A 297 12.70 -3.84 -3.51
C GLY A 297 11.41 -3.03 -3.39
N MET A 298 10.65 -3.28 -2.33
CA MET A 298 9.31 -2.74 -2.15
C MET A 298 9.34 -1.53 -1.22
N LEU A 299 8.88 -0.38 -1.73
CA LEU A 299 8.67 0.84 -0.93
C LEU A 299 7.40 0.71 -0.08
N ASP A 300 6.32 0.28 -0.72
CA ASP A 300 5.03 -0.09 -0.13
C ASP A 300 4.55 -1.43 -0.75
N SER A 301 3.28 -1.80 -0.63
CA SER A 301 2.78 -3.08 -1.14
C SER A 301 2.72 -3.19 -2.67
N VAL A 302 2.82 -2.09 -3.42
CA VAL A 302 2.66 -2.07 -4.88
C VAL A 302 3.77 -1.29 -5.61
N THR A 303 4.57 -0.50 -4.90
CA THR A 303 5.59 0.38 -5.47
C THR A 303 6.97 -0.26 -5.37
N VAL A 304 7.65 -0.39 -6.52
CA VAL A 304 9.02 -0.90 -6.61
C VAL A 304 10.01 0.26 -6.69
N VAL A 305 11.07 0.16 -5.89
CA VAL A 305 12.13 1.17 -5.74
C VAL A 305 13.51 0.55 -5.94
N ALA A 306 14.45 1.32 -6.48
CA ALA A 306 15.85 0.92 -6.59
C ALA A 306 16.51 0.83 -5.19
N MET A 307 17.12 -0.30 -4.85
CA MET A 307 17.84 -0.49 -3.58
C MET A 307 19.29 0.02 -3.62
N ARG A 308 19.83 0.14 -4.84
CA ARG A 308 21.14 0.66 -5.20
C ARG A 308 21.04 1.43 -6.52
N ASP A 309 22.12 2.08 -6.94
CA ASP A 309 22.19 2.62 -8.29
C ASP A 309 22.17 1.45 -9.31
N ILE A 310 21.46 1.65 -10.42
CA ILE A 310 21.23 0.66 -11.48
C ILE A 310 21.71 1.27 -12.79
N ALA A 311 22.63 0.60 -13.50
CA ALA A 311 23.12 1.08 -14.79
C ALA A 311 22.08 0.87 -15.90
N GLU A 312 22.21 1.66 -16.97
CA GLU A 312 21.43 1.45 -18.19
C GLU A 312 21.64 0.03 -18.73
N GLY A 313 20.53 -0.63 -19.10
CA GLY A 313 20.54 -2.00 -19.60
C GLY A 313 20.61 -3.08 -18.52
N GLU A 314 20.76 -2.75 -17.23
CA GLU A 314 20.60 -3.74 -16.16
C GLU A 314 19.13 -4.19 -16.05
N GLU A 315 18.93 -5.49 -15.77
CA GLU A 315 17.61 -6.05 -15.51
C GLU A 315 17.09 -5.62 -14.14
N LEU A 316 15.84 -5.17 -14.09
CA LEU A 316 15.12 -4.86 -12.87
C LEU A 316 14.56 -6.15 -12.28
N THR A 317 14.99 -6.46 -11.05
CA THR A 317 14.63 -7.70 -10.37
C THR A 317 14.27 -7.47 -8.90
N ILE A 318 13.32 -8.24 -8.39
CA ILE A 318 12.95 -8.28 -6.97
C ILE A 318 13.13 -9.70 -6.40
N ASP A 319 13.22 -9.82 -5.08
CA ASP A 319 13.20 -11.12 -4.42
C ASP A 319 11.76 -11.54 -4.14
N TYR A 320 11.21 -12.46 -4.93
CA TYR A 320 9.84 -12.98 -4.73
C TYR A 320 9.60 -13.57 -3.34
N GLY A 321 10.63 -14.15 -2.71
CA GLY A 321 10.52 -14.66 -1.35
C GLY A 321 10.43 -13.56 -0.27
N SER A 322 10.62 -12.29 -0.65
CA SER A 322 10.47 -11.13 0.23
C SER A 322 9.08 -10.48 0.19
N VAL A 323 8.22 -10.88 -0.75
CA VAL A 323 6.92 -10.23 -1.01
C VAL A 323 5.72 -11.17 -0.83
N MET A 324 5.93 -12.29 -0.14
CA MET A 324 4.88 -13.29 0.15
C MET A 324 5.13 -13.88 1.53
N ASP A 325 4.08 -14.09 2.34
CA ASP A 325 4.18 -14.76 3.66
C ASP A 325 3.53 -16.14 3.72
N GLU A 326 2.70 -16.47 2.73
CA GLU A 326 1.94 -17.71 2.67
C GLU A 326 1.81 -18.23 1.24
N SER A 327 1.64 -19.55 1.14
CA SER A 327 1.23 -20.21 -0.09
C SER A 327 -0.29 -20.08 -0.22
N ILE A 328 -0.79 -19.77 -1.42
CA ILE A 328 -2.24 -19.64 -1.67
C ILE A 328 -2.91 -21.02 -1.56
N GLU A 329 -2.17 -22.10 -1.87
CA GLU A 329 -2.51 -23.53 -1.63
C GLU A 329 -1.22 -24.35 -1.38
N ASP A 330 -1.34 -25.65 -1.04
CA ASP A 330 -0.27 -26.67 -1.17
C ASP A 330 0.09 -26.97 -2.65
N THR A 331 -0.31 -26.11 -3.60
CA THR A 331 -0.03 -26.25 -5.04
C THR A 331 1.45 -26.08 -5.35
N GLY A 332 2.21 -25.42 -4.48
CA GLY A 332 3.64 -25.21 -4.64
C GLY A 332 4.01 -24.31 -5.83
N LEU A 333 3.06 -23.60 -6.43
CA LEU A 333 3.28 -22.75 -7.60
C LEU A 333 4.14 -21.53 -7.26
N GLU A 334 4.05 -21.06 -6.03
CA GLU A 334 4.84 -19.98 -5.46
C GLU A 334 6.25 -20.43 -5.07
N SER A 335 6.52 -21.75 -5.12
CA SER A 335 7.84 -22.32 -4.88
C SER A 335 8.43 -22.88 -6.16
N PHE A 336 9.53 -22.30 -6.62
CA PHE A 336 10.14 -22.66 -7.89
C PHE A 336 11.64 -22.92 -7.77
N ASP A 337 12.16 -23.72 -8.70
CA ASP A 337 13.59 -23.93 -8.84
C ASP A 337 14.20 -22.71 -9.53
N CYS A 338 15.10 -22.04 -8.82
CA CYS A 338 15.62 -20.75 -9.21
C CYS A 338 16.91 -20.88 -10.04
N THR A 339 16.89 -20.23 -11.20
CA THR A 339 17.99 -20.18 -12.17
C THR A 339 18.49 -18.75 -12.43
N CYS A 340 18.21 -17.80 -11.52
CA CYS A 340 18.49 -16.36 -11.69
C CYS A 340 19.97 -15.96 -11.91
N GLY A 341 20.91 -16.91 -11.87
CA GLY A 341 22.34 -16.64 -12.14
C GLY A 341 23.11 -15.91 -11.04
N ALA A 342 22.44 -15.39 -10.00
CA ALA A 342 23.10 -14.72 -8.88
C ALA A 342 24.11 -15.64 -8.17
N ALA A 343 25.26 -15.10 -7.76
CA ALA A 343 26.30 -15.86 -7.05
C ALA A 343 25.80 -16.50 -5.74
N ASN A 344 24.80 -15.88 -5.12
CA ASN A 344 24.13 -16.30 -3.89
C ASN A 344 22.74 -16.93 -4.18
N CYS A 345 22.54 -17.51 -5.37
CA CYS A 345 21.29 -18.13 -5.76
C CYS A 345 20.87 -19.24 -4.78
N ARG A 346 19.64 -19.13 -4.25
CA ARG A 346 19.06 -20.10 -3.30
C ARG A 346 18.72 -21.46 -3.91
N ARG A 347 18.70 -21.57 -5.25
CA ARG A 347 18.28 -22.75 -6.03
C ARG A 347 16.81 -23.15 -5.89
N ARG A 348 16.18 -22.87 -4.76
CA ARG A 348 14.75 -23.02 -4.50
C ARG A 348 14.27 -21.75 -3.82
N VAL A 349 13.25 -21.11 -4.38
CA VAL A 349 12.59 -19.94 -3.77
C VAL A 349 11.27 -20.41 -3.18
N THR A 350 10.92 -19.91 -2.00
CA THR A 350 9.64 -20.25 -1.34
C THR A 350 8.98 -19.02 -0.71
N PRO A 351 7.65 -19.05 -0.46
CA PRO A 351 6.96 -18.00 0.30
C PRO A 351 7.42 -17.83 1.75
N ARG A 352 8.29 -18.70 2.27
CA ARG A 352 8.83 -18.60 3.64
C ARG A 352 10.24 -18.00 3.67
N ASP A 353 10.81 -17.68 2.51
CA ASP A 353 12.20 -17.25 2.42
C ASP A 353 12.45 -15.90 3.10
N TYR A 354 11.42 -15.07 3.32
CA TYR A 354 11.53 -13.85 4.13
C TYR A 354 12.09 -14.15 5.54
N GLN A 355 11.92 -15.37 6.05
CA GLN A 355 12.45 -15.78 7.34
C GLN A 355 13.96 -16.02 7.31
N LEU A 356 14.57 -16.21 6.14
CA LEU A 356 16.00 -16.48 6.02
C LEU A 356 16.82 -15.22 6.37
N PRO A 357 17.85 -15.32 7.23
CA PRO A 357 18.69 -14.17 7.59
C PRO A 357 19.29 -13.45 6.38
N SER A 358 19.67 -14.20 5.33
CA SER A 358 20.22 -13.63 4.10
C SER A 358 19.20 -12.81 3.31
N VAL A 359 17.92 -13.16 3.32
CA VAL A 359 16.85 -12.39 2.68
C VAL A 359 16.53 -11.16 3.53
N ARG A 360 16.39 -11.33 4.85
CA ARG A 360 16.19 -10.22 5.80
C ARG A 360 17.27 -9.15 5.66
N GLN A 361 18.53 -9.56 5.59
CA GLN A 361 19.66 -8.65 5.43
C GLN A 361 19.65 -7.94 4.08
N ARG A 362 19.46 -8.68 2.97
CA ARG A 362 19.49 -8.10 1.62
C ARG A 362 18.35 -7.13 1.40
N CYS A 363 17.13 -7.50 1.76
CA CYS A 363 15.93 -6.71 1.55
C CYS A 363 15.64 -5.75 2.72
N ALA A 364 16.60 -5.50 3.60
CA ALA A 364 16.43 -4.67 4.79
C ALA A 364 15.89 -3.28 4.41
N GLY A 365 14.77 -2.89 5.01
CA GLY A 365 14.10 -1.62 4.72
C GLY A 365 13.21 -1.61 3.46
N HIS A 366 13.22 -2.68 2.66
CA HIS A 366 12.53 -2.79 1.37
C HIS A 366 11.55 -3.97 1.29
N PHE A 367 11.07 -4.46 2.43
CA PHE A 367 9.94 -5.41 2.49
C PHE A 367 8.61 -4.66 2.34
N PRO A 368 7.56 -5.27 1.75
CA PRO A 368 6.21 -4.75 1.86
C PRO A 368 5.81 -4.50 3.32
N PRO A 369 4.98 -3.50 3.62
CA PRO A 369 4.60 -3.17 5.01
C PRO A 369 4.03 -4.35 5.80
N TYR A 370 3.16 -5.17 5.21
CA TYR A 370 2.62 -6.35 5.89
C TYR A 370 3.70 -7.41 6.19
N MET A 371 4.69 -7.58 5.31
CA MET A 371 5.85 -8.46 5.54
C MET A 371 6.73 -7.96 6.68
N ARG A 372 6.90 -6.65 6.84
CA ARG A 372 7.61 -6.07 7.99
C ARG A 372 6.93 -6.43 9.30
N ALA A 373 5.59 -6.39 9.35
CA ALA A 373 4.83 -6.81 10.53
C ALA A 373 5.01 -8.30 10.82
N ARG A 374 5.02 -9.15 9.79
CA ARG A 374 5.32 -10.60 9.94
C ARG A 374 6.73 -10.85 10.46
N LEU A 375 7.73 -10.17 9.91
CA LEU A 375 9.12 -10.27 10.36
C LEU A 375 9.26 -9.91 11.83
N ALA A 376 8.66 -8.79 12.27
CA ALA A 376 8.69 -8.38 13.66
C ALA A 376 8.06 -9.44 14.59
N ALA A 377 6.98 -10.10 14.16
CA ALA A 377 6.36 -11.19 14.92
C ALA A 377 7.26 -12.44 15.00
N VAL A 378 7.96 -12.79 13.92
CA VAL A 378 8.93 -13.90 13.91
C VAL A 378 10.11 -13.60 14.84
N GLU A 379 10.68 -12.40 14.75
CA GLU A 379 11.80 -11.97 15.60
C GLU A 379 11.41 -11.96 17.09
N ALA A 380 10.20 -11.48 17.42
CA ALA A 380 9.69 -11.53 18.79
C ALA A 380 9.55 -12.97 19.31
N ALA A 381 9.12 -13.91 18.46
CA ALA A 381 9.01 -15.32 18.81
C ALA A 381 10.38 -15.99 18.98
N GLU A 382 11.36 -15.67 18.12
CA GLU A 382 12.75 -16.13 18.22
C GLU A 382 13.37 -15.70 19.57
N VAL A 383 13.23 -14.42 19.94
CA VAL A 383 13.72 -13.88 21.23
C VAL A 383 13.04 -14.56 22.42
N ALA A 384 11.73 -14.78 22.36
CA ALA A 384 10.99 -15.46 23.43
C ALA A 384 11.46 -16.92 23.60
N ALA A 385 11.74 -17.63 22.51
CA ALA A 385 12.24 -19.00 22.53
C ALA A 385 13.65 -19.09 23.12
N GLU A 386 14.55 -18.16 22.77
CA GLU A 386 15.90 -18.08 23.35
C GLU A 386 15.86 -17.82 24.86
N ALA A 387 15.00 -16.91 25.31
CA ALA A 387 14.82 -16.62 26.74
C ALA A 387 14.29 -17.84 27.52
N ALA A 388 13.33 -18.58 26.94
CA ALA A 388 12.81 -19.81 27.54
C ALA A 388 13.87 -20.93 27.58
N GLY A 389 14.69 -21.06 26.55
CA GLY A 389 15.80 -22.02 26.50
C GLY A 389 16.89 -21.71 27.53
N ALA A 390 17.23 -20.44 27.72
CA ALA A 390 18.18 -20.00 28.74
C ALA A 390 17.68 -20.28 30.17
N ALA A 391 16.39 -20.09 30.43
CA ALA A 391 15.77 -20.39 31.72
C ALA A 391 15.74 -21.90 32.04
N ALA A 392 15.57 -22.75 31.03
CA ALA A 392 15.60 -24.21 31.18
C ALA A 392 17.02 -24.79 31.33
N GLY A 393 18.05 -24.11 30.82
CA GLY A 393 19.45 -24.54 30.87
C GLY A 393 20.20 -24.16 32.16
N GLY A 394 19.74 -23.16 32.91
CA GLY A 394 20.40 -22.65 34.13
C GLY A 394 20.12 -23.42 35.43
N GLY A 395 19.41 -24.56 35.36
CA GLY A 395 18.99 -25.35 36.53
C GLY A 395 19.75 -26.66 36.75
N ARG A 396 20.98 -26.81 36.24
CA ARG A 396 21.81 -28.02 36.43
C ARG A 396 23.03 -27.77 37.30
#